data_AF-W9HU50-F1
#
_entry.id   AF-W9HU50-F1
#
_cell.length_a   1.000
_cell.length_b   1.000
_cell.length_c   1.000
_cell.angle_alpha   90.00
_cell.angle_beta   90.00
_cell.angle_gamma   90.00
#
_symmetry.space_group_name_H-M   'P 1'
#
loop_
_entity.id
_entity.type
_entity.pdbx_description
1 polymer ?
#
loop_
_entity_poly.entity_id
_entity_poly.type
_entity_poly.pdbx_seq_one_letter_code
_entity_poly.pdbx_strand_id
1 'polypeptide(L)'
;MVASEKKTFERSAGLSLTRFLRFISSEYRILFTLVFTLNLIGVIIFLWLWFLDGHANPNTCGLATAINLAVSIVIREEHVVNGLYYVFTAFPKTSPLWLRSRMGKIYHLGGLHSGCGVAATFWFIMMSIEKTSFFNNTKDRDAAMWVYIVIIYMLDCLLIAMLVMSYPSVRAKIHNAFEVVHRLAGWSSLALLWCLTVLDATINTKPGDSPAAAVFSSAPVWLVFISTCCVISTWLNCRKVQVVSERLSSHALRMYFDYTNPQPGTTIRLSSRPLLEWHAFATVNNPTENGFSVVISNAGDWTKKVVTEPPREVWVRRTPTCGVLRIAPMFNSIVLVATGSGIAPCLPVILAQQTRITLFWSTRDPLETYGPNIASIILGMGDNAHIHNTSTMGRPNTLPTVLDLYKKTESEAVVVISNPKLTIDLVLDLQALGVPAFGPIWDS
;
A
#
# COMPACT_ATOMS: atom_id res chain seq x y z
N MET A 1 29.63 -38.69 -16.88
CA MET A 1 30.29 -37.48 -16.35
C MET A 1 29.69 -36.31 -17.14
N VAL A 2 28.81 -35.46 -16.62
CA VAL A 2 28.87 -34.67 -15.39
C VAL A 2 27.51 -34.73 -14.69
N ALA A 3 27.48 -35.24 -13.46
CA ALA A 3 26.34 -35.08 -12.58
C ALA A 3 26.28 -33.61 -12.15
N SER A 4 25.21 -32.90 -12.53
CA SER A 4 24.90 -31.58 -12.00
C SER A 4 24.62 -31.73 -10.50
N GLU A 5 25.60 -31.41 -9.66
CA GLU A 5 25.39 -31.20 -8.24
C GLU A 5 24.32 -30.11 -8.07
N LYS A 6 23.10 -30.53 -7.73
CA LYS A 6 22.14 -29.65 -7.05
C LYS A 6 22.75 -29.30 -5.69
N LYS A 7 23.58 -28.25 -5.64
CA LYS A 7 23.86 -27.56 -4.38
C LYS A 7 22.57 -26.86 -3.94
N THR A 8 21.76 -27.60 -3.20
CA THR A 8 20.76 -27.03 -2.31
C THR A 8 21.52 -26.15 -1.34
N PHE A 9 21.30 -24.84 -1.39
CA PHE A 9 21.90 -23.91 -0.45
C PHE A 9 21.33 -24.22 0.94
N GLU A 10 22.04 -25.05 1.72
CA GLU A 10 21.70 -25.28 3.12
C GLU A 10 21.90 -23.98 3.88
N ARG A 11 20.78 -23.40 4.35
CA ARG A 11 20.77 -22.13 5.06
C ARG A 11 21.46 -22.31 6.42
N SER A 12 22.58 -21.64 6.63
CA SER A 12 23.26 -21.65 7.93
C SER A 12 22.37 -21.05 9.03
N ALA A 13 22.54 -21.52 10.27
CA ALA A 13 21.80 -21.02 11.43
C ALA A 13 21.97 -19.49 11.62
N GLY A 14 23.16 -18.95 11.32
CA GLY A 14 23.44 -17.52 11.37
C GLY A 14 22.62 -16.71 10.36
N LEU A 15 22.40 -17.25 9.15
CA LEU A 15 21.55 -16.61 8.14
C LEU A 15 20.07 -16.65 8.57
N SER A 16 19.64 -17.69 9.29
CA SER A 16 18.28 -17.77 9.83
C SER A 16 18.01 -16.68 10.89
N LEU A 17 18.97 -16.39 11.77
CA LEU A 17 18.84 -15.34 12.79
C LEU A 17 18.82 -13.94 12.16
N THR A 18 19.74 -13.64 11.25
CA THR A 18 19.77 -12.33 10.57
C THR A 18 18.51 -12.09 9.75
N ARG A 19 18.00 -13.14 9.09
CA ARG A 19 16.72 -13.11 8.38
C ARG A 19 15.54 -12.80 9.29
N PHE A 20 15.47 -13.45 10.45
CA PHE A 20 14.43 -13.20 11.45
C PHE A 20 14.49 -11.76 11.99
N LEU A 21 15.70 -11.28 12.33
CA LEU A 21 15.90 -9.90 12.76
C LEU A 21 15.48 -8.91 11.67
N ARG A 22 15.84 -9.16 10.41
CA ARG A 22 15.41 -8.33 9.26
C ARG A 22 13.91 -8.33 9.05
N PHE A 23 13.27 -9.48 9.23
CA PHE A 23 11.82 -9.59 9.12
C PHE A 23 11.09 -8.74 10.16
N ILE A 24 11.54 -8.80 11.43
CA ILE A 24 10.99 -7.99 12.52
C ILE A 24 11.33 -6.50 12.32
N SER A 25 12.53 -6.20 11.85
CA SER A 25 12.99 -4.83 11.57
C SER A 25 12.60 -4.33 10.18
N SER A 26 11.57 -4.90 9.54
CA SER A 26 11.09 -4.38 8.27
C SER A 26 10.53 -2.97 8.48
N GLU A 27 10.74 -2.07 7.52
CA GLU A 27 10.37 -0.66 7.67
C GLU A 27 8.87 -0.47 7.92
N TYR A 28 8.03 -1.34 7.34
CA TYR A 28 6.62 -1.43 7.68
C TYR A 28 6.40 -1.61 9.19
N ARG A 29 7.07 -2.60 9.80
CA ARG A 29 6.93 -2.92 11.21
C ARG A 29 7.58 -1.86 12.09
N ILE A 30 8.69 -1.28 11.67
CA ILE A 30 9.32 -0.16 12.38
C ILE A 30 8.36 1.03 12.46
N LEU A 31 7.77 1.43 11.34
CA LEU A 31 6.79 2.53 11.31
C LEU A 31 5.56 2.20 12.17
N PHE A 32 5.04 0.98 12.05
CA PHE A 32 3.93 0.53 12.88
C PHE A 32 4.27 0.59 14.37
N THR A 33 5.38 -0.02 14.77
CA THR A 33 5.82 -0.08 16.18
C THR A 33 6.16 1.29 16.72
N LEU A 34 6.76 2.18 15.92
CA LEU A 34 7.03 3.56 16.31
C LEU A 34 5.73 4.28 16.66
N VAL A 35 4.75 4.25 15.75
CA VAL A 35 3.44 4.89 15.95
C VAL A 35 2.72 4.28 17.15
N PHE A 36 2.73 2.95 17.26
CA PHE A 36 2.06 2.24 18.35
C PHE A 36 2.70 2.57 19.70
N THR A 37 4.03 2.56 19.80
CA THR A 37 4.76 2.90 21.03
C THR A 37 4.54 4.34 21.45
N LEU A 38 4.57 5.30 20.51
CA LEU A 38 4.27 6.71 20.82
C LEU A 38 2.85 6.89 21.37
N ASN A 39 1.88 6.21 20.77
CA ASN A 39 0.50 6.21 21.28
C ASN A 39 0.39 5.52 22.64
N LEU A 40 1.09 4.40 22.85
CA LEU A 40 1.11 3.68 24.13
C LEU A 40 1.69 4.55 25.25
N ILE A 41 2.77 5.28 25.00
CA ILE A 41 3.31 6.28 25.93
C ILE A 41 2.24 7.33 26.23
N GLY A 42 1.54 7.83 25.21
CA GLY A 42 0.43 8.76 25.39
C GLY A 42 -0.69 8.21 26.28
N VAL A 43 -1.07 6.94 26.10
CA VAL A 43 -2.08 6.26 26.94
C VAL A 43 -1.59 6.14 28.38
N ILE A 44 -0.33 5.76 28.61
CA ILE A 44 0.25 5.65 29.95
C ILE A 44 0.22 7.01 30.66
N ILE A 45 0.61 8.09 29.96
CA ILE A 45 0.57 9.45 30.50
C ILE A 45 -0.87 9.86 30.80
N PHE A 46 -1.81 9.59 29.89
CA PHE A 46 -3.23 9.90 30.09
C PHE A 46 -3.82 9.18 31.31
N LEU A 47 -3.58 7.88 31.46
CA LEU A 47 -4.05 7.11 32.61
C LEU A 47 -3.40 7.57 33.91
N TRP A 48 -2.11 7.94 33.88
CA TRP A 48 -1.41 8.49 35.02
C TRP A 48 -2.00 9.83 35.47
N LEU A 49 -2.26 10.74 34.53
CA LEU A 49 -2.90 12.02 34.82
C LEU A 49 -4.34 11.84 35.33
N TRP A 50 -5.11 10.95 34.72
CA TRP A 50 -6.45 10.61 35.22
C TRP A 50 -6.38 10.11 36.67
N PHE A 51 -5.44 9.22 36.98
CA PHE A 51 -5.27 8.74 38.35
C PHE A 51 -4.91 9.86 39.34
N LEU A 52 -4.02 10.78 38.95
CA LEU A 52 -3.61 11.91 39.80
C LEU A 52 -4.71 12.96 39.99
N ASP A 53 -5.39 13.34 38.91
CA ASP A 53 -6.38 14.42 38.91
C ASP A 53 -7.77 13.93 39.36
N GLY A 54 -7.97 12.62 39.46
CA GLY A 54 -9.24 11.98 39.80
C GLY A 54 -10.30 12.02 38.68
N HIS A 55 -10.01 12.70 37.58
CA HIS A 55 -10.87 12.81 36.40
C HIS A 55 -10.03 12.81 35.12
N ALA A 56 -10.60 12.30 34.03
CA ALA A 56 -9.97 12.31 32.73
C ALA A 56 -10.11 13.67 32.05
N ASN A 57 -9.11 14.09 31.28
CA ASN A 57 -9.27 15.22 30.37
C ASN A 57 -10.21 14.82 29.21
N PRO A 58 -11.38 15.48 29.07
CA PRO A 58 -12.45 14.99 28.21
C PRO A 58 -12.19 15.12 26.71
N ASN A 59 -11.12 15.83 26.34
CA ASN A 59 -10.76 16.11 24.94
C ASN A 59 -9.63 15.23 24.43
N THR A 60 -8.84 14.62 25.33
CA THR A 60 -7.61 13.91 24.95
C THR A 60 -7.89 12.70 24.08
N CYS A 61 -8.81 11.82 24.48
CA CYS A 61 -9.10 10.59 23.73
C CYS A 61 -9.69 10.87 22.34
N GLY A 62 -10.62 11.84 22.26
CA GLY A 62 -11.24 12.25 20.99
C GLY A 62 -10.24 12.87 20.02
N LEU A 63 -9.38 13.78 20.51
CA LEU A 63 -8.34 14.39 19.69
C LEU A 63 -7.30 13.36 19.23
N ALA A 64 -6.81 12.50 20.13
CA ALA A 64 -5.86 11.45 19.79
C ALA A 64 -6.43 10.47 18.74
N THR A 65 -7.70 10.12 18.85
CA THR A 65 -8.39 9.31 17.83
C THR A 65 -8.41 10.04 16.49
N ALA A 66 -8.87 11.30 16.47
CA ALA A 66 -8.99 12.08 15.24
C ALA A 66 -7.64 12.27 14.53
N ILE A 67 -6.56 12.53 15.27
CA ILE A 67 -5.20 12.65 14.71
C ILE A 67 -4.77 11.34 14.06
N ASN A 68 -4.91 10.22 14.76
CA ASN A 68 -4.51 8.92 14.23
C ASN A 68 -5.35 8.54 13.00
N LEU A 69 -6.67 8.73 13.03
CA LEU A 69 -7.51 8.47 11.85
C LEU A 69 -7.12 9.36 10.66
N ALA A 70 -6.90 10.66 10.89
CA ALA A 70 -6.50 11.59 9.84
C ALA A 70 -5.17 11.16 9.20
N VAL A 71 -4.14 10.86 9.98
CA VAL A 71 -2.85 10.39 9.45
C VAL A 71 -3.01 9.07 8.71
N SER A 72 -3.81 8.14 9.25
CA SER A 72 -4.09 6.84 8.62
C SER A 72 -4.73 7.00 7.24
N ILE A 73 -5.61 7.97 7.04
CA ILE A 73 -6.30 8.24 5.78
C ILE A 73 -5.41 9.03 4.82
N VAL A 74 -4.81 10.12 5.29
CA VAL A 74 -3.99 11.04 4.48
C VAL A 74 -2.81 10.32 3.82
N ILE A 75 -2.15 9.39 4.53
CA ILE A 75 -1.01 8.64 3.99
C ILE A 75 -1.38 7.64 2.88
N ARG A 76 -2.68 7.45 2.62
CA ARG A 76 -3.21 6.58 1.57
C ARG A 76 -3.82 7.37 0.40
N GLU A 77 -3.83 8.69 0.49
CA GLU A 77 -4.30 9.60 -0.55
C GLU A 77 -3.28 9.69 -1.70
N GLU A 78 -3.75 9.63 -2.96
CA GLU A 78 -2.91 9.41 -4.14
C GLU A 78 -1.92 10.56 -4.40
N HIS A 79 -2.33 11.82 -4.19
CA HIS A 79 -1.48 12.99 -4.33
C HIS A 79 -0.46 13.10 -3.20
N VAL A 80 -0.86 12.76 -1.96
CA VAL A 80 0.05 12.71 -0.81
C VAL A 80 1.12 11.64 -1.01
N VAL A 81 0.72 10.44 -1.43
CA VAL A 81 1.66 9.35 -1.75
C VAL A 81 2.61 9.80 -2.85
N ASN A 82 2.11 10.38 -3.93
CA ASN A 82 2.97 10.87 -5.02
C ASN A 82 3.93 11.97 -4.56
N GLY A 83 3.49 12.90 -3.72
CA GLY A 83 4.33 13.95 -3.13
C GLY A 83 5.44 13.37 -2.24
N LEU A 84 5.12 12.36 -1.42
CA LEU A 84 6.12 11.66 -0.62
C LEU A 84 7.12 10.92 -1.51
N TYR A 85 6.69 10.23 -2.55
CA TYR A 85 7.62 9.63 -3.51
C TYR A 85 8.47 10.68 -4.19
N TYR A 86 7.93 11.84 -4.57
CA TYR A 86 8.70 12.93 -5.17
C TYR A 86 9.84 13.38 -4.24
N VAL A 87 9.55 13.60 -2.96
CA VAL A 87 10.57 14.01 -1.97
C VAL A 87 11.60 12.90 -1.73
N PHE A 88 11.14 11.67 -1.46
CA PHE A 88 12.04 10.56 -1.09
C PHE A 88 12.82 9.98 -2.27
N THR A 89 12.41 10.23 -3.51
CA THR A 89 13.13 9.82 -4.73
C THR A 89 13.97 10.93 -5.36
N ALA A 90 13.95 12.15 -4.79
CA ALA A 90 14.75 13.29 -5.28
C ALA A 90 16.26 13.19 -4.96
N PHE A 91 16.69 12.20 -4.18
CA PHE A 91 18.10 12.05 -3.82
C PHE A 91 18.96 11.71 -5.05
N PRO A 92 20.01 12.48 -5.35
CA PRO A 92 20.83 12.27 -6.54
C PRO A 92 21.64 10.97 -6.42
N LYS A 93 22.00 10.38 -7.56
CA LYS A 93 22.82 9.16 -7.65
C LYS A 93 24.20 9.28 -6.96
N THR A 94 24.68 10.51 -6.76
CA THR A 94 25.92 10.83 -6.03
C THR A 94 25.80 10.66 -4.51
N SER A 95 24.58 10.60 -3.97
CA SER A 95 24.36 10.38 -2.54
C SER A 95 24.83 8.99 -2.12
N PRO A 96 25.28 8.80 -0.87
CA PRO A 96 25.69 7.50 -0.36
C PRO A 96 24.63 6.41 -0.56
N LEU A 97 25.05 5.22 -0.98
CA LEU A 97 24.13 4.11 -1.29
C LEU A 97 23.24 3.75 -0.09
N TRP A 98 23.76 3.81 1.14
CA TRP A 98 22.99 3.52 2.34
C TRP A 98 21.79 4.48 2.48
N LEU A 99 21.96 5.76 2.14
CA LEU A 99 20.92 6.78 2.25
C LEU A 99 19.85 6.55 1.18
N ARG A 100 20.27 6.38 -0.07
CA ARG A 100 19.37 6.05 -1.19
C ARG A 100 18.59 4.76 -0.92
N SER A 101 19.26 3.76 -0.35
CA SER A 101 18.64 2.49 0.02
C SER A 101 17.62 2.62 1.14
N ARG A 102 17.80 3.56 2.08
CA ARG A 102 16.81 3.84 3.13
C ARG A 102 15.63 4.63 2.58
N MET A 103 15.89 5.65 1.77
CA MET A 103 14.84 6.49 1.17
C MET A 103 13.98 5.70 0.16
N GLY A 104 14.57 4.77 -0.58
CA GLY A 104 13.88 3.86 -1.50
C GLY A 104 12.88 2.91 -0.83
N LYS A 105 12.85 2.84 0.51
CA LYS A 105 11.88 2.05 1.28
C LYS A 105 10.56 2.78 1.57
N ILE A 106 10.34 3.92 0.92
CA ILE A 106 9.12 4.72 1.03
C ILE A 106 7.83 3.92 0.79
N TYR A 107 7.84 2.85 -0.01
CA TYR A 107 6.66 2.01 -0.26
C TYR A 107 6.07 1.30 0.98
N HIS A 108 6.72 1.39 2.14
CA HIS A 108 6.22 0.85 3.41
C HIS A 108 5.24 1.77 4.18
N LEU A 109 4.65 2.79 3.55
CA LEU A 109 3.63 3.68 4.15
C LEU A 109 2.45 2.94 4.81
N GLY A 110 2.18 1.70 4.39
CA GLY A 110 1.16 0.85 5.03
C GLY A 110 1.40 0.59 6.52
N GLY A 111 2.66 0.69 6.99
CA GLY A 111 3.01 0.56 8.41
C GLY A 111 2.46 1.72 9.24
N LEU A 112 2.58 2.95 8.71
CA LEU A 112 2.01 4.17 9.30
C LEU A 112 0.48 4.12 9.29
N HIS A 113 -0.12 3.77 8.14
CA HIS A 113 -1.58 3.60 8.01
C HIS A 113 -2.14 2.64 9.06
N SER A 114 -1.55 1.45 9.16
CA SER A 114 -2.02 0.39 10.06
C SER A 114 -1.75 0.72 11.52
N GLY A 115 -0.57 1.30 11.83
CA GLY A 115 -0.21 1.70 13.20
C GLY A 115 -1.17 2.75 13.74
N CYS A 116 -1.47 3.77 12.92
CA CYS A 116 -2.44 4.79 13.26
C CYS A 116 -3.87 4.24 13.33
N GLY A 117 -4.29 3.33 12.43
CA GLY A 117 -5.63 2.74 12.48
C GLY A 117 -5.88 1.92 13.76
N VAL A 118 -4.88 1.13 14.17
CA VAL A 118 -4.92 0.38 15.44
C VAL A 118 -4.94 1.33 16.64
N ALA A 119 -4.03 2.31 16.67
CA ALA A 119 -3.96 3.29 17.75
C ALA A 119 -5.25 4.12 17.88
N ALA A 120 -5.84 4.55 16.76
CA ALA A 120 -7.11 5.24 16.74
C ALA A 120 -8.23 4.42 17.39
N THR A 121 -8.30 3.13 17.08
CA THR A 121 -9.34 2.26 17.65
C THR A 121 -9.15 2.09 19.17
N PHE A 122 -7.91 1.95 19.65
CA PHE A 122 -7.65 1.90 21.09
C PHE A 122 -8.02 3.20 21.81
N TRP A 123 -7.63 4.35 21.26
CA TRP A 123 -8.02 5.66 21.81
C TRP A 123 -9.52 5.88 21.78
N PHE A 124 -10.20 5.39 20.74
CA PHE A 124 -11.64 5.50 20.63
C PHE A 124 -12.35 4.63 21.67
N ILE A 125 -11.90 3.39 21.91
CA ILE A 125 -12.42 2.54 23.00
C ILE A 125 -12.22 3.22 24.36
N MET A 126 -11.07 3.86 24.60
CA MET A 126 -10.84 4.62 25.83
C MET A 126 -11.81 5.81 25.95
N MET A 127 -12.07 6.53 24.86
CA MET A 127 -13.10 7.56 24.82
C MET A 127 -14.48 6.98 25.13
N SER A 128 -14.82 5.80 24.58
CA SER A 128 -16.08 5.13 24.87
C SER A 128 -16.24 4.82 26.36
N ILE A 129 -15.19 4.33 27.02
CA ILE A 129 -15.19 4.08 28.47
C ILE A 129 -15.41 5.38 29.25
N GLU A 130 -14.67 6.43 28.91
CA GLU A 130 -14.74 7.74 29.54
C GLU A 130 -16.16 8.34 29.43
N LYS A 131 -16.70 8.40 28.21
CA LYS A 131 -18.02 8.99 27.93
C LYS A 131 -19.16 8.13 28.49
N THR A 132 -19.00 6.81 28.55
CA THR A 132 -19.95 5.91 29.22
C THR A 132 -19.98 6.14 30.73
N SER A 133 -18.81 6.33 31.35
CA SER A 133 -18.71 6.68 32.77
C SER A 133 -19.42 8.01 33.06
N PHE A 134 -19.18 9.02 32.22
CA PHE A 134 -19.88 10.31 32.31
C PHE A 134 -21.40 10.13 32.19
N PHE A 135 -21.87 9.43 31.15
CA PHE A 135 -23.29 9.17 30.92
C PHE A 135 -23.98 8.48 32.10
N ASN A 136 -23.30 7.52 32.74
CA ASN A 136 -23.84 6.81 33.89
C ASN A 136 -23.97 7.70 35.13
N ASN A 137 -23.04 8.64 35.32
CA ASN A 137 -23.02 9.57 36.45
C ASN A 137 -23.96 10.77 36.27
N THR A 138 -24.41 11.07 35.05
CA THR A 138 -25.41 12.12 34.79
C THR A 138 -26.81 11.64 35.18
N LYS A 139 -27.49 12.39 36.06
CA LYS A 139 -28.85 12.10 36.53
C LYS A 139 -29.93 12.45 35.51
N ASP A 140 -29.81 13.60 34.86
CA ASP A 140 -30.76 14.10 33.86
C ASP A 140 -30.22 13.81 32.45
N ARG A 141 -30.64 12.68 31.88
CA ARG A 141 -30.21 12.24 30.55
C ARG A 141 -31.23 12.68 29.51
N ASP A 142 -30.81 13.51 28.57
CA ASP A 142 -31.64 13.92 27.45
C ASP A 142 -31.54 12.94 26.26
N ALA A 143 -32.35 13.15 25.24
CA ALA A 143 -32.31 12.34 24.02
C ALA A 143 -30.97 12.46 23.26
N ALA A 144 -30.31 13.62 23.35
CA ALA A 144 -29.03 13.87 22.67
C ALA A 144 -27.90 13.02 23.26
N MET A 145 -27.86 12.86 24.58
CA MET A 145 -26.90 11.98 25.27
C MET A 145 -27.09 10.51 24.91
N TRP A 146 -28.33 10.04 24.75
CA TRP A 146 -28.60 8.68 24.27
C TRP A 146 -28.08 8.47 22.84
N VAL A 147 -28.37 9.39 21.93
CA VAL A 147 -27.87 9.35 20.55
C VAL A 147 -26.35 9.35 20.53
N TYR A 148 -25.72 10.19 21.35
CA TYR A 148 -24.27 10.30 21.48
C TYR A 148 -23.62 8.96 21.84
N ILE A 149 -24.12 8.27 22.88
CA ILE A 149 -23.60 6.96 23.30
C ILE A 149 -23.85 5.87 22.25
N VAL A 150 -25.01 5.87 21.59
CA VAL A 150 -25.30 4.91 20.51
C VAL A 150 -24.31 5.07 19.35
N ILE A 151 -24.04 6.31 18.92
CA ILE A 151 -23.07 6.59 17.86
C ILE A 151 -21.66 6.10 18.25
N ILE A 152 -21.24 6.32 19.50
CA ILE A 152 -19.96 5.83 20.01
C ILE A 152 -19.85 4.31 19.88
N TYR A 153 -20.83 3.55 20.39
CA TYR A 153 -20.75 2.09 20.30
C TYR A 153 -20.88 1.55 18.88
N MET A 154 -21.65 2.22 18.01
CA MET A 154 -21.69 1.88 16.58
C MET A 154 -20.32 2.07 15.94
N LEU A 155 -19.62 3.16 16.26
CA LEU A 155 -18.26 3.42 15.79
C LEU A 155 -17.26 2.39 16.31
N ASP A 156 -17.33 2.01 17.59
CA ASP A 156 -16.50 0.93 18.14
C ASP A 156 -16.66 -0.37 17.33
N CYS A 157 -17.91 -0.77 17.09
CA CYS A 157 -18.20 -1.98 16.32
C CYS A 157 -17.62 -1.91 14.90
N LEU A 158 -17.76 -0.78 14.21
CA LEU A 158 -17.23 -0.59 12.86
C LEU A 158 -15.70 -0.57 12.83
N LEU A 159 -15.06 0.14 13.77
CA LEU A 159 -13.59 0.22 13.87
C LEU A 159 -13.00 -1.16 14.19
N ILE A 160 -13.58 -1.89 15.15
CA ILE A 160 -13.17 -3.25 15.50
C ILE A 160 -13.36 -4.20 14.32
N ALA A 161 -14.50 -4.13 13.62
CA ALA A 161 -14.73 -4.94 12.41
C ALA A 161 -13.67 -4.68 11.34
N MET A 162 -13.29 -3.42 11.11
CA MET A 162 -12.20 -3.07 10.20
C MET A 162 -10.84 -3.62 10.65
N LEU A 163 -10.52 -3.59 11.96
CA LEU A 163 -9.29 -4.19 12.49
C LEU A 163 -9.25 -5.71 12.32
N VAL A 164 -10.35 -6.39 12.66
CA VAL A 164 -10.44 -7.86 12.53
C VAL A 164 -10.28 -8.28 11.08
N MET A 165 -10.98 -7.62 10.16
CA MET A 165 -10.90 -7.93 8.73
C MET A 165 -9.54 -7.57 8.11
N SER A 166 -8.89 -6.52 8.61
CA SER A 166 -7.55 -6.11 8.15
C SER A 166 -6.41 -6.96 8.72
N TYR A 167 -6.68 -7.82 9.71
CA TYR A 167 -5.68 -8.72 10.27
C TYR A 167 -5.04 -9.57 9.15
N PRO A 168 -3.69 -9.65 9.05
CA PRO A 168 -3.02 -10.20 7.86
C PRO A 168 -3.50 -11.59 7.43
N SER A 169 -3.73 -12.50 8.39
CA SER A 169 -4.20 -13.86 8.11
C SER A 169 -5.65 -13.91 7.64
N VAL A 170 -6.49 -12.99 8.12
CA VAL A 170 -7.91 -12.89 7.71
C VAL A 170 -7.99 -12.26 6.32
N ARG A 171 -7.33 -11.10 6.14
CA ARG A 171 -7.22 -10.40 4.86
C ARG A 171 -6.72 -11.31 3.74
N ALA A 172 -5.71 -12.13 4.00
CA ALA A 172 -5.17 -13.04 2.99
C ALA A 172 -6.13 -14.19 2.63
N LYS A 173 -6.96 -14.66 3.57
CA LYS A 173 -7.90 -15.76 3.35
C LYS A 173 -9.22 -15.32 2.70
N ILE A 174 -9.75 -14.17 3.13
CA ILE A 174 -11.05 -13.64 2.69
C ILE A 174 -10.93 -12.21 2.15
N HIS A 175 -10.02 -12.03 1.19
CA HIS A 175 -9.64 -10.74 0.62
C HIS A 175 -10.83 -9.89 0.15
N ASN A 176 -11.76 -10.48 -0.61
CA ASN A 176 -12.92 -9.75 -1.14
C ASN A 176 -13.84 -9.24 -0.02
N ALA A 177 -14.05 -10.05 1.04
CA ALA A 177 -14.86 -9.62 2.18
C ALA A 177 -14.17 -8.49 2.95
N PHE A 178 -12.85 -8.58 3.13
CA PHE A 178 -12.05 -7.51 3.71
C PHE A 178 -12.22 -6.20 2.93
N GLU A 179 -12.09 -6.22 1.60
CA GLU A 179 -12.21 -5.02 0.78
C GLU A 179 -13.58 -4.34 0.92
N VAL A 180 -14.65 -5.12 0.96
CA VAL A 180 -16.02 -4.61 1.09
C VAL A 180 -16.25 -4.05 2.50
N VAL A 181 -15.90 -4.80 3.55
CA VAL A 181 -16.09 -4.35 4.94
C VAL A 181 -15.27 -3.10 5.20
N HIS A 182 -13.99 -3.09 4.84
CA HIS A 182 -13.12 -1.95 5.10
C HIS A 182 -13.60 -0.67 4.40
N ARG A 183 -14.20 -0.80 3.20
CA ARG A 183 -14.76 0.32 2.45
C ARG A 183 -16.07 0.84 3.03
N LEU A 184 -17.06 -0.05 3.19
CA LEU A 184 -18.40 0.34 3.63
C LEU A 184 -18.42 0.76 5.10
N ALA A 185 -17.69 0.03 5.96
CA ALA A 185 -17.49 0.43 7.34
C ALA A 185 -16.71 1.75 7.41
N GLY A 186 -15.71 1.95 6.56
CA GLY A 186 -14.97 3.22 6.48
C GLY A 186 -15.87 4.42 6.17
N TRP A 187 -16.76 4.33 5.17
CA TRP A 187 -17.71 5.42 4.87
C TRP A 187 -18.72 5.64 5.99
N SER A 188 -19.25 4.55 6.55
CA SER A 188 -20.20 4.62 7.66
C SER A 188 -19.56 5.27 8.89
N SER A 189 -18.33 4.88 9.21
CA SER A 189 -17.53 5.49 10.28
C SER A 189 -17.27 6.97 10.03
N LEU A 190 -16.93 7.37 8.80
CA LEU A 190 -16.70 8.79 8.49
C LEU A 190 -17.96 9.64 8.70
N ALA A 191 -19.13 9.16 8.26
CA ALA A 191 -20.40 9.83 8.47
C ALA A 191 -20.77 9.91 9.97
N LEU A 192 -20.57 8.82 10.71
CA LEU A 192 -20.81 8.79 12.15
C LEU A 192 -19.82 9.66 12.94
N LEU A 193 -18.56 9.78 12.50
CA LEU A 193 -17.57 10.68 13.11
C LEU A 193 -17.93 12.16 12.93
N TRP A 194 -18.49 12.54 11.78
CA TRP A 194 -19.08 13.88 11.61
C TRP A 194 -20.19 14.14 12.61
N CYS A 195 -21.13 13.20 12.73
CA CYS A 195 -22.22 13.30 13.70
C CYS A 195 -21.68 13.39 15.13
N LEU A 196 -20.73 12.53 15.48
CA LEU A 196 -20.12 12.49 16.81
C LEU A 196 -19.40 13.78 17.16
N THR A 197 -18.54 14.30 16.28
CA THR A 197 -17.73 15.50 16.56
C THR A 197 -18.55 16.77 16.65
N VAL A 198 -19.60 16.90 15.83
CA VAL A 198 -20.55 18.02 15.92
C VAL A 198 -21.39 17.92 17.20
N LEU A 199 -21.87 16.72 17.53
CA LEU A 199 -22.66 16.48 18.75
C LEU A 199 -21.83 16.71 20.01
N ASP A 200 -20.58 16.23 20.04
CA ASP A 200 -19.64 16.45 21.14
C ASP A 200 -19.38 17.95 21.37
N ALA A 201 -19.10 18.70 20.30
CA ALA A 201 -18.90 20.15 20.39
C ALA A 201 -20.16 20.88 20.90
N THR A 202 -21.34 20.46 20.46
CA THR A 202 -22.62 21.08 20.84
C THR A 202 -22.99 20.78 22.29
N ILE A 203 -22.85 19.53 22.75
CA ILE A 203 -23.15 19.12 24.14
C ILE A 203 -22.23 19.82 25.14
N ASN A 204 -20.96 20.01 24.77
CA ASN A 204 -19.98 20.67 25.64
C ASN A 204 -20.02 22.21 25.56
N THR A 205 -20.90 22.79 24.73
CA THR A 205 -21.07 24.25 24.63
C THR A 205 -21.83 24.78 25.85
N LYS A 206 -21.30 25.82 26.49
CA LYS A 206 -21.96 26.45 27.65
C LYS A 206 -23.25 27.18 27.23
N PRO A 207 -24.28 27.23 28.09
CA PRO A 207 -25.48 28.01 27.81
C PRO A 207 -25.14 29.48 27.54
N GLY A 208 -25.49 29.99 26.35
CA GLY A 208 -25.23 31.37 25.91
C GLY A 208 -24.09 31.52 24.90
N ASP A 209 -23.21 30.52 24.77
CA ASP A 209 -22.19 30.49 23.72
C ASP A 209 -22.78 29.98 22.40
N SER A 210 -22.25 30.44 21.27
CA SER A 210 -22.70 29.99 19.95
C SER A 210 -22.23 28.56 19.66
N PRO A 211 -23.15 27.60 19.44
CA PRO A 211 -22.77 26.22 19.09
C PRO A 211 -21.95 26.15 17.80
N ALA A 212 -22.21 27.05 16.85
CA ALA A 212 -21.44 27.12 15.61
C ALA A 212 -19.98 27.50 15.89
N ALA A 213 -19.73 28.46 16.79
CA ALA A 213 -18.38 28.83 17.17
C ALA A 213 -17.62 27.66 17.82
N ALA A 214 -18.28 26.90 18.70
CA ALA A 214 -17.69 25.71 19.33
C ALA A 214 -17.29 24.63 18.30
N VAL A 215 -18.14 24.38 17.30
CA VAL A 215 -17.84 23.43 16.22
C VAL A 215 -16.63 23.88 15.39
N PHE A 216 -16.58 25.14 14.96
CA PHE A 216 -15.47 25.64 14.14
C PHE A 216 -14.15 25.82 14.90
N SER A 217 -14.20 25.96 16.22
CA SER A 217 -13.00 25.98 17.08
C SER A 217 -12.50 24.58 17.45
N SER A 218 -13.25 23.52 17.14
CA SER A 218 -12.91 22.13 17.51
C SER A 218 -11.88 21.52 16.54
N ALA A 219 -10.70 21.15 17.06
CA ALA A 219 -9.66 20.50 16.27
C ALA A 219 -10.11 19.14 15.65
N PRO A 220 -10.82 18.25 16.37
CA PRO A 220 -11.39 17.03 15.78
C PRO A 220 -12.25 17.27 14.54
N VAL A 221 -13.05 18.35 14.50
CA VAL A 221 -13.89 18.68 13.34
C VAL A 221 -13.04 18.94 12.10
N TRP A 222 -11.96 19.71 12.23
CA TRP A 222 -11.04 19.96 11.12
C TRP A 222 -10.27 18.71 10.68
N LEU A 223 -9.92 17.81 11.60
CA LEU A 223 -9.27 16.54 11.27
C LEU A 223 -10.22 15.60 10.51
N VAL A 224 -11.50 15.54 10.90
CA VAL A 224 -12.53 14.81 10.16
C VAL A 224 -12.80 15.47 8.81
N PHE A 225 -12.77 16.79 8.72
CA PHE A 225 -12.89 17.52 7.45
C PHE A 225 -11.75 17.19 6.48
N ILE A 226 -10.49 17.26 6.93
CA ILE A 226 -9.33 16.88 6.12
C ILE A 226 -9.45 15.43 5.65
N SER A 227 -9.80 14.51 6.55
CA SER A 227 -10.02 13.10 6.23
C SER A 227 -11.10 12.92 5.17
N THR A 228 -12.20 13.69 5.27
CA THR A 228 -13.31 13.67 4.32
C THR A 228 -12.87 14.18 2.95
N CYS A 229 -12.13 15.28 2.89
CA CYS A 229 -11.58 15.82 1.64
C CYS A 229 -10.65 14.81 0.96
N CYS A 230 -9.80 14.11 1.71
CA CYS A 230 -8.94 13.04 1.16
C CYS A 230 -9.73 11.85 0.62
N VAL A 231 -10.83 11.45 1.28
CA VAL A 231 -11.68 10.37 0.75
C VAL A 231 -12.39 10.86 -0.51
N ILE A 232 -13.02 12.03 -0.48
CA ILE A 232 -13.77 12.60 -1.59
C ILE A 232 -12.87 12.83 -2.81
N SER A 233 -11.63 13.31 -2.65
CA SER A 233 -10.69 13.54 -3.76
C SER A 233 -10.51 12.28 -4.62
N THR A 234 -10.37 11.11 -3.98
CA THR A 234 -10.23 9.83 -4.69
C THR A 234 -11.47 9.46 -5.52
N TRP A 235 -12.67 9.81 -5.06
CA TRP A 235 -13.92 9.57 -5.78
C TRP A 235 -14.16 10.61 -6.88
N LEU A 236 -13.78 11.87 -6.65
CA LEU A 236 -13.82 12.91 -7.67
C LEU A 236 -12.86 12.60 -8.82
N ASN A 237 -11.77 11.85 -8.59
CA ASN A 237 -10.85 11.36 -9.62
C ASN A 237 -11.31 10.08 -10.33
N CYS A 238 -12.41 9.45 -9.89
CA CYS A 238 -12.99 8.27 -10.53
C CYS A 238 -13.73 8.67 -11.81
N ARG A 239 -13.33 8.13 -12.97
CA ARG A 239 -13.99 8.36 -14.25
C ARG A 239 -14.14 7.05 -15.01
N LYS A 240 -15.21 6.93 -15.78
CA LYS A 240 -15.37 5.87 -16.76
C LYS A 240 -14.68 6.32 -18.04
N VAL A 241 -13.74 5.52 -18.53
CA VAL A 241 -12.87 5.87 -19.66
C VAL A 241 -13.00 4.81 -20.74
N GLN A 242 -13.01 5.24 -22.01
CA GLN A 242 -12.97 4.33 -23.16
C GLN A 242 -11.59 3.71 -23.28
N VAL A 243 -11.54 2.42 -23.60
CA VAL A 243 -10.28 1.67 -23.71
C VAL A 243 -10.22 0.89 -24.99
N VAL A 244 -9.04 0.87 -25.59
CA VAL A 244 -8.73 -0.02 -26.71
C VAL A 244 -8.00 -1.23 -26.15
N SER A 245 -8.53 -2.42 -26.42
CA SER A 245 -8.00 -3.66 -25.88
C SER A 245 -7.41 -4.52 -27.00
N GLU A 246 -6.17 -4.97 -26.80
CA GLU A 246 -5.46 -5.91 -27.67
C GLU A 246 -5.24 -7.21 -26.90
N ARG A 247 -5.76 -8.33 -27.43
CA ARG A 247 -5.55 -9.65 -26.83
C ARG A 247 -4.18 -10.17 -27.24
N LEU A 248 -3.26 -10.28 -26.28
CA LEU A 248 -1.91 -10.81 -26.50
C LEU A 248 -1.93 -12.35 -26.58
N SER A 249 -2.71 -12.99 -25.71
CA SER A 249 -2.89 -14.46 -25.67
C SER A 249 -4.20 -14.83 -24.99
N SER A 250 -4.47 -16.13 -24.82
CA SER A 250 -5.58 -16.60 -23.98
C SER A 250 -5.40 -16.26 -22.48
N HIS A 251 -4.19 -15.86 -22.08
CA HIS A 251 -3.82 -15.58 -20.70
C HIS A 251 -3.54 -14.10 -20.42
N ALA A 252 -3.31 -13.27 -21.45
CA ALA A 252 -2.93 -11.87 -21.29
C ALA A 252 -3.66 -10.92 -22.25
N LEU A 253 -4.01 -9.75 -21.74
CA LEU A 253 -4.66 -8.65 -22.47
C LEU A 253 -3.86 -7.35 -22.24
N ARG A 254 -3.67 -6.56 -23.28
CA ARG A 254 -3.15 -5.20 -23.18
C ARG A 254 -4.29 -4.20 -23.37
N MET A 255 -4.47 -3.27 -22.45
CA MET A 255 -5.40 -2.15 -22.62
C MET A 255 -4.65 -0.85 -22.78
N TYR A 256 -5.08 -0.01 -23.71
CA TYR A 256 -4.52 1.29 -24.02
C TYR A 256 -5.41 2.42 -23.50
N PHE A 257 -4.77 3.49 -23.03
CA PHE A 257 -5.35 4.69 -22.46
C PHE A 257 -4.62 5.91 -23.01
N ASP A 258 -5.35 7.00 -23.26
CA ASP A 258 -4.83 8.21 -23.92
C ASP A 258 -4.96 9.49 -23.07
N TYR A 259 -5.52 9.39 -21.86
CA TYR A 259 -5.89 10.57 -21.06
C TYR A 259 -4.73 11.21 -20.29
N THR A 260 -3.56 10.56 -20.20
CA THR A 260 -2.36 11.06 -19.50
C THR A 260 -1.10 10.29 -19.91
N ASN A 261 0.07 10.82 -19.53
CA ASN A 261 1.39 10.22 -19.75
C ASN A 261 2.05 9.91 -18.39
N PRO A 262 1.79 8.74 -17.80
CA PRO A 262 2.31 8.38 -16.49
C PRO A 262 3.82 8.19 -16.53
N GLN A 263 4.46 8.47 -15.39
CA GLN A 263 5.89 8.25 -15.21
C GLN A 263 6.19 6.76 -14.96
N PRO A 264 7.40 6.28 -15.31
CA PRO A 264 7.83 4.92 -15.01
C PRO A 264 7.72 4.59 -13.51
N GLY A 265 7.25 3.39 -13.21
CA GLY A 265 7.04 2.91 -11.84
C GLY A 265 5.75 3.41 -11.18
N THR A 266 4.77 3.90 -11.97
CA THR A 266 3.43 4.24 -11.48
C THR A 266 2.40 3.15 -11.82
N THR A 267 1.29 3.16 -11.10
CA THR A 267 0.18 2.22 -11.22
C THR A 267 -1.13 2.97 -11.31
N ILE A 268 -2.11 2.39 -12.00
CA ILE A 268 -3.50 2.86 -11.99
C ILE A 268 -4.41 1.80 -11.40
N ARG A 269 -5.56 2.23 -10.88
CA ARG A 269 -6.59 1.32 -10.37
C ARG A 269 -7.75 1.24 -11.35
N LEU A 270 -8.09 0.02 -11.74
CA LEU A 270 -9.18 -0.34 -12.64
C LEU A 270 -10.32 -1.00 -11.90
N SER A 271 -11.55 -0.80 -12.37
CA SER A 271 -12.72 -1.47 -11.83
C SER A 271 -13.83 -1.63 -12.88
N SER A 272 -14.57 -2.74 -12.77
CA SER A 272 -15.86 -2.90 -13.45
C SER A 272 -17.03 -2.41 -12.58
N ARG A 273 -16.88 -2.51 -11.25
CA ARG A 273 -17.88 -2.12 -10.25
C ARG A 273 -17.20 -1.24 -9.20
N PRO A 274 -17.15 0.09 -9.40
CA PRO A 274 -16.29 0.99 -8.62
C PRO A 274 -16.63 1.00 -7.13
N LEU A 275 -17.86 0.66 -6.74
CA LEU A 275 -18.26 0.57 -5.34
C LEU A 275 -17.79 -0.71 -4.64
N LEU A 276 -17.39 -1.76 -5.37
CA LEU A 276 -17.15 -3.10 -4.82
C LEU A 276 -15.71 -3.59 -4.95
N GLU A 277 -15.05 -3.37 -6.09
CA GLU A 277 -13.74 -3.94 -6.38
C GLU A 277 -12.82 -2.92 -7.06
N TRP A 278 -11.52 -3.01 -6.81
CA TRP A 278 -10.49 -2.19 -7.48
C TRP A 278 -9.22 -3.01 -7.64
N HIS A 279 -8.63 -3.00 -8.84
CA HIS A 279 -7.44 -3.77 -9.17
C HIS A 279 -6.33 -2.85 -9.67
N ALA A 280 -5.15 -2.94 -9.07
CA ALA A 280 -4.00 -2.11 -9.44
C ALA A 280 -3.19 -2.76 -10.58
N PHE A 281 -2.85 -1.98 -11.59
CA PHE A 281 -1.99 -2.41 -12.70
C PHE A 281 -0.93 -1.35 -12.98
N ALA A 282 0.28 -1.79 -13.32
CA ALA A 282 1.36 -0.89 -13.67
C ALA A 282 1.16 -0.30 -15.06
N THR A 283 1.50 0.99 -15.19
CA THR A 283 1.37 1.74 -16.43
C THR A 283 2.62 1.60 -17.29
N VAL A 284 2.48 1.06 -18.49
CA VAL A 284 3.50 0.96 -19.52
C VAL A 284 3.34 2.12 -20.49
N ASN A 285 4.14 3.16 -20.28
CA ASN A 285 4.28 4.30 -21.17
C ASN A 285 5.49 4.06 -22.09
N ASN A 286 5.29 4.20 -23.40
CA ASN A 286 6.37 4.23 -24.39
C ASN A 286 6.75 5.70 -24.62
N PRO A 287 8.01 6.12 -24.38
CA PRO A 287 8.42 7.53 -24.53
C PRO A 287 8.11 8.17 -25.90
N THR A 288 7.91 7.37 -26.94
CA THR A 288 7.61 7.83 -28.31
C THR A 288 6.12 7.96 -28.62
N GLU A 289 5.24 7.45 -27.76
CA GLU A 289 3.79 7.42 -27.98
C GLU A 289 3.06 8.26 -26.93
N ASN A 290 1.94 8.85 -27.34
CA ASN A 290 1.03 9.50 -26.38
C ASN A 290 0.14 8.44 -25.72
N GLY A 291 -0.05 8.58 -24.42
CA GLY A 291 -0.83 7.69 -23.61
C GLY A 291 0.02 6.63 -22.89
N PHE A 292 -0.65 5.58 -22.45
CA PHE A 292 -0.02 4.44 -21.83
C PHE A 292 -0.88 3.20 -22.03
N SER A 293 -0.30 2.06 -21.67
CA SER A 293 -1.00 0.79 -21.68
C SER A 293 -0.83 0.08 -20.35
N VAL A 294 -1.70 -0.88 -20.06
CA VAL A 294 -1.56 -1.80 -18.94
C VAL A 294 -1.67 -3.21 -19.46
N VAL A 295 -0.89 -4.12 -18.88
CA VAL A 295 -0.95 -5.55 -19.21
C VAL A 295 -1.67 -6.26 -18.07
N ILE A 296 -2.76 -6.94 -18.41
CA ILE A 296 -3.62 -7.67 -17.49
C ILE A 296 -3.45 -9.16 -17.79
N SER A 297 -2.94 -9.91 -16.82
CA SER A 297 -2.84 -11.36 -16.91
C SER A 297 -3.95 -12.03 -16.10
N ASN A 298 -4.40 -13.18 -16.59
CA ASN A 298 -5.43 -13.98 -15.95
C ASN A 298 -4.89 -14.61 -14.65
N ALA A 299 -5.25 -14.01 -13.52
CA ALA A 299 -4.79 -14.40 -12.19
C ALA A 299 -5.92 -14.53 -11.15
N GLY A 300 -7.16 -14.25 -11.53
CA GLY A 300 -8.34 -14.30 -10.67
C GLY A 300 -9.62 -14.04 -11.45
N ASP A 301 -10.77 -14.07 -10.78
CA ASP A 301 -12.08 -14.04 -11.43
C ASP A 301 -12.30 -12.77 -12.27
N TRP A 302 -11.95 -11.61 -11.72
CA TRP A 302 -12.07 -10.33 -12.42
C TRP A 302 -11.15 -10.25 -13.65
N THR A 303 -9.87 -10.59 -13.50
CA THR A 303 -8.91 -10.54 -14.62
C THR A 303 -9.22 -11.58 -15.68
N LYS A 304 -9.69 -12.77 -15.29
CA LYS A 304 -10.18 -13.80 -16.22
C LYS A 304 -11.30 -13.25 -17.08
N LYS A 305 -12.33 -12.65 -16.46
CA LYS A 305 -13.46 -12.05 -17.17
C LYS A 305 -13.02 -10.96 -18.15
N VAL A 306 -12.12 -10.08 -17.71
CA VAL A 306 -11.59 -9.00 -18.54
C VAL A 306 -10.79 -9.54 -19.74
N VAL A 307 -9.98 -10.58 -19.56
CA VAL A 307 -9.22 -11.20 -20.64
C VAL A 307 -10.14 -11.93 -21.63
N THR A 308 -11.17 -12.62 -21.15
CA THR A 308 -12.13 -13.37 -21.99
C THR A 308 -13.11 -12.47 -22.75
N GLU A 309 -13.54 -11.37 -22.13
CA GLU A 309 -14.52 -10.42 -22.66
C GLU A 309 -14.01 -8.98 -22.42
N PRO A 310 -13.10 -8.48 -23.28
CA PRO A 310 -12.52 -7.16 -23.11
C PRO A 310 -13.59 -6.06 -23.14
N PRO A 311 -13.70 -5.22 -22.10
CA PRO A 311 -14.68 -4.15 -22.06
C PRO A 311 -14.28 -3.00 -23.00
N ARG A 312 -15.26 -2.25 -23.51
CA ARG A 312 -15.04 -0.99 -24.24
C ARG A 312 -14.79 0.20 -23.31
N GLU A 313 -15.29 0.10 -22.08
CA GLU A 313 -15.18 1.15 -21.07
C GLU A 313 -14.87 0.53 -19.71
N VAL A 314 -13.99 1.18 -18.94
CA VAL A 314 -13.62 0.73 -17.60
C VAL A 314 -13.55 1.92 -16.65
N TRP A 315 -13.85 1.70 -15.37
CA TRP A 315 -13.67 2.73 -14.35
C TRP A 315 -12.21 2.81 -13.96
N VAL A 316 -11.67 4.03 -13.95
CA VAL A 316 -10.28 4.34 -13.64
C VAL A 316 -10.21 5.43 -12.59
N ARG A 317 -9.29 5.29 -11.64
CA ARG A 317 -8.83 6.45 -10.86
C ARG A 317 -7.75 7.16 -11.67
N ARG A 318 -8.05 8.36 -12.15
CA ARG A 318 -7.24 9.02 -13.19
C ARG A 318 -5.81 9.32 -12.75
N THR A 319 -5.56 9.55 -11.46
CA THR A 319 -4.22 9.87 -10.96
C THR A 319 -3.36 8.61 -10.85
N PRO A 320 -2.31 8.45 -11.68
CA PRO A 320 -1.37 7.35 -11.53
C PRO A 320 -0.63 7.50 -10.20
N THR A 321 -0.55 6.42 -9.42
CA THR A 321 0.09 6.42 -8.10
C THR A 321 1.46 5.75 -8.17
N CYS A 322 2.48 6.39 -7.60
CA CYS A 322 3.83 5.86 -7.52
C CYS A 322 3.87 4.52 -6.76
N GLY A 323 4.50 3.52 -7.38
CA GLY A 323 4.77 2.21 -6.80
C GLY A 323 6.26 2.01 -6.52
N VAL A 324 6.60 0.81 -6.04
CA VAL A 324 7.97 0.44 -5.65
C VAL A 324 9.02 0.74 -6.72
N LEU A 325 8.68 0.55 -8.00
CA LEU A 325 9.61 0.72 -9.11
C LEU A 325 9.96 2.18 -9.41
N ARG A 326 9.24 3.15 -8.82
CA ARG A 326 9.58 4.57 -8.92
C ARG A 326 10.96 4.89 -8.36
N ILE A 327 11.51 4.03 -7.50
CA ILE A 327 12.83 4.21 -6.88
C ILE A 327 13.99 3.83 -7.82
N ALA A 328 13.73 3.13 -8.92
CA ALA A 328 14.78 2.63 -9.81
C ALA A 328 15.78 3.72 -10.28
N PRO A 329 15.34 4.94 -10.66
CA PRO A 329 16.26 6.00 -11.09
C PRO A 329 17.18 6.55 -9.99
N MET A 330 16.91 6.23 -8.71
CA MET A 330 17.81 6.59 -7.61
C MET A 330 19.12 5.81 -7.66
N PHE A 331 19.17 4.70 -8.40
CA PHE A 331 20.34 3.83 -8.49
C PHE A 331 21.04 3.97 -9.84
N ASN A 332 22.36 3.79 -9.85
CA ASN A 332 23.18 3.75 -11.08
C ASN A 332 22.96 2.46 -11.86
N SER A 333 22.76 1.35 -11.15
CA SER A 333 22.52 0.01 -11.70
C SER A 333 21.64 -0.81 -10.77
N ILE A 334 20.68 -1.54 -11.34
CA ILE A 334 19.81 -2.45 -10.60
C ILE A 334 19.70 -3.82 -11.28
N VAL A 335 19.52 -4.86 -10.48
CA VAL A 335 18.97 -6.14 -10.95
C VAL A 335 17.46 -6.11 -10.75
N LEU A 336 16.72 -6.30 -11.83
CA LEU A 336 15.27 -6.35 -11.82
C LEU A 336 14.83 -7.80 -11.91
N VAL A 337 14.12 -8.29 -10.90
CA VAL A 337 13.64 -9.66 -10.82
C VAL A 337 12.15 -9.66 -11.10
N ALA A 338 11.72 -10.35 -12.15
CA ALA A 338 10.32 -10.49 -12.53
C ALA A 338 9.93 -11.97 -12.58
N THR A 339 8.72 -12.31 -12.12
CA THR A 339 8.12 -13.62 -12.40
C THR A 339 6.73 -13.51 -13.03
N GLY A 340 6.47 -14.33 -14.05
CA GLY A 340 5.22 -14.30 -14.80
C GLY A 340 4.87 -12.88 -15.25
N SER A 341 3.68 -12.43 -14.85
CA SER A 341 3.12 -11.11 -15.18
C SER A 341 3.80 -9.95 -14.47
N GLY A 342 4.67 -10.23 -13.49
CA GLY A 342 5.54 -9.25 -12.84
C GLY A 342 6.49 -8.54 -13.80
N ILE A 343 6.59 -8.99 -15.07
CA ILE A 343 7.29 -8.26 -16.13
C ILE A 343 6.59 -6.96 -16.52
N ALA A 344 5.25 -6.89 -16.41
CA ALA A 344 4.49 -5.73 -16.86
C ALA A 344 4.84 -4.45 -16.09
N PRO A 345 4.97 -4.46 -14.75
CA PRO A 345 5.52 -3.32 -14.01
C PRO A 345 6.96 -2.95 -14.36
N CYS A 346 7.75 -3.90 -14.85
CA CYS A 346 9.16 -3.71 -15.18
C CYS A 346 9.37 -3.02 -16.53
N LEU A 347 8.52 -3.31 -17.53
CA LEU A 347 8.62 -2.75 -18.89
C LEU A 347 8.77 -1.22 -18.96
N PRO A 348 7.96 -0.39 -18.26
CA PRO A 348 8.08 1.06 -18.34
C PRO A 348 9.43 1.56 -17.80
N VAL A 349 10.01 0.86 -16.80
CA VAL A 349 11.32 1.21 -16.24
C VAL A 349 12.45 0.79 -17.20
N ILE A 350 12.31 -0.38 -17.84
CA ILE A 350 13.24 -0.86 -18.87
C ILE A 350 13.27 0.10 -20.06
N LEU A 351 12.08 0.48 -20.58
CA LEU A 351 11.94 1.38 -21.71
C LEU A 351 12.42 2.80 -21.43
N ALA A 352 12.28 3.28 -20.20
CA ALA A 352 12.72 4.63 -19.83
C ALA A 352 14.24 4.80 -19.82
N GLN A 353 15.01 3.71 -19.70
CA GLN A 353 16.49 3.70 -19.72
C GLN A 353 17.16 4.73 -18.77
N GLN A 354 16.50 5.08 -17.67
CA GLN A 354 17.00 6.07 -16.69
C GLN A 354 18.09 5.51 -15.76
N THR A 355 18.26 4.18 -15.75
CA THR A 355 19.25 3.45 -14.96
C THR A 355 19.70 2.20 -15.71
N ARG A 356 20.89 1.67 -15.42
CA ARG A 356 21.34 0.40 -16.02
C ARG A 356 20.57 -0.76 -15.39
N ILE A 357 19.94 -1.59 -16.21
CA ILE A 357 19.07 -2.66 -15.74
C ILE A 357 19.57 -4.01 -16.26
N THR A 358 19.80 -4.92 -15.31
CA THR A 358 19.95 -6.36 -15.59
C THR A 358 18.65 -7.05 -15.22
N LEU A 359 17.99 -7.71 -16.15
CA LEU A 359 16.73 -8.39 -15.91
C LEU A 359 16.95 -9.88 -15.63
N PHE A 360 16.33 -10.39 -14.58
CA PHE A 360 16.06 -11.82 -14.40
C PHE A 360 14.55 -12.02 -14.51
N TRP A 361 14.10 -12.67 -15.58
CA TRP A 361 12.68 -12.94 -15.80
C TRP A 361 12.41 -14.44 -15.87
N SER A 362 11.59 -14.94 -14.93
CA SER A 362 11.17 -16.35 -14.92
C SER A 362 9.68 -16.49 -15.19
N THR A 363 9.33 -17.18 -16.25
CA THR A 363 7.93 -17.45 -16.60
C THR A 363 7.80 -18.74 -17.40
N ARG A 364 6.58 -19.27 -17.45
CA ARG A 364 6.21 -20.31 -18.39
C ARG A 364 6.11 -19.69 -19.79
N ASP A 365 6.76 -20.30 -20.78
CA ASP A 365 6.63 -19.98 -22.21
C ASP A 365 6.54 -18.46 -22.51
N PRO A 366 7.61 -17.69 -22.21
CA PRO A 366 7.60 -16.22 -22.19
C PRO A 366 7.13 -15.58 -23.50
N LEU A 367 7.66 -16.08 -24.63
CA LEU A 367 7.41 -15.53 -25.96
C LEU A 367 5.97 -15.79 -26.41
N GLU A 368 5.43 -16.96 -26.12
CA GLU A 368 4.06 -17.36 -26.46
C GLU A 368 3.04 -16.63 -25.59
N THR A 369 3.34 -16.47 -24.29
CA THR A 369 2.37 -15.94 -23.32
C THR A 369 2.15 -14.43 -23.46
N TYR A 370 3.22 -13.66 -23.69
CA TYR A 370 3.19 -12.19 -23.67
C TYR A 370 3.29 -11.54 -25.05
N GLY A 371 3.44 -12.36 -26.10
CA GLY A 371 3.44 -11.94 -27.48
C GLY A 371 4.74 -11.28 -27.96
N PRO A 372 4.85 -11.01 -29.27
CA PRO A 372 6.08 -10.57 -29.92
C PRO A 372 6.53 -9.17 -29.48
N ASN A 373 5.60 -8.28 -29.11
CA ASN A 373 5.92 -6.90 -28.71
C ASN A 373 6.67 -6.85 -27.37
N ILE A 374 6.24 -7.62 -26.37
CA ILE A 374 6.94 -7.69 -25.08
C ILE A 374 8.26 -8.45 -25.27
N ALA A 375 8.22 -9.55 -26.03
CA ALA A 375 9.40 -10.33 -26.35
C ALA A 375 10.51 -9.49 -27.00
N SER A 376 10.19 -8.65 -27.98
CA SER A 376 11.18 -7.83 -28.69
C SER A 376 11.84 -6.82 -27.76
N ILE A 377 11.10 -6.20 -26.83
CA ILE A 377 11.65 -5.29 -25.82
C ILE A 377 12.67 -6.03 -24.94
N ILE A 378 12.31 -7.22 -24.45
CA ILE A 378 13.19 -7.98 -23.56
C ILE A 378 14.41 -8.53 -24.31
N LEU A 379 14.23 -9.08 -25.51
CA LEU A 379 15.33 -9.56 -26.36
C LEU A 379 16.26 -8.41 -26.78
N GLY A 380 15.72 -7.21 -26.97
CA GLY A 380 16.48 -6.00 -27.26
C GLY A 380 17.44 -5.57 -26.13
N MET A 381 17.26 -6.08 -24.91
CA MET A 381 18.22 -5.87 -23.82
C MET A 381 19.53 -6.67 -24.01
N GLY A 382 19.55 -7.66 -24.90
CA GLY A 382 20.70 -8.52 -25.17
C GLY A 382 21.17 -9.28 -23.93
N ASP A 383 22.47 -9.23 -23.67
CA ASP A 383 23.12 -9.94 -22.54
C ASP A 383 22.64 -9.47 -21.17
N ASN A 384 21.97 -8.32 -21.08
CA ASN A 384 21.40 -7.82 -19.84
C ASN A 384 20.07 -8.48 -19.47
N ALA A 385 19.47 -9.32 -20.33
CA ALA A 385 18.24 -10.05 -20.04
C ALA A 385 18.48 -11.55 -19.87
N HIS A 386 18.33 -12.03 -18.65
CA HIS A 386 18.31 -13.45 -18.32
C HIS A 386 16.87 -13.98 -18.29
N ILE A 387 16.47 -14.66 -19.35
CA ILE A 387 15.14 -15.27 -19.49
C ILE A 387 15.19 -16.74 -19.07
N HIS A 388 14.43 -17.10 -18.04
CA HIS A 388 14.31 -18.48 -17.54
C HIS A 388 12.93 -19.06 -17.89
N ASN A 389 12.85 -19.86 -18.97
CA ASN A 389 11.62 -20.56 -19.33
C ASN A 389 11.40 -21.77 -18.42
N THR A 390 10.38 -21.72 -17.55
CA THR A 390 10.12 -22.79 -16.58
C THR A 390 9.59 -24.07 -17.21
N SER A 391 9.02 -24.03 -18.42
CA SER A 391 8.56 -25.21 -19.15
C SER A 391 9.73 -26.10 -19.58
N THR A 392 10.86 -25.51 -19.97
CA THR A 392 12.02 -26.23 -20.52
C THR A 392 13.18 -26.35 -19.53
N MET A 393 13.35 -25.37 -18.63
CA MET A 393 14.46 -25.29 -17.68
C MET A 393 14.07 -25.68 -16.25
N GLY A 394 12.79 -25.98 -16.00
CA GLY A 394 12.27 -26.28 -14.67
C GLY A 394 12.25 -25.05 -13.75
N ARG A 395 12.14 -25.27 -12.44
CA ARG A 395 12.09 -24.17 -11.46
C ARG A 395 13.48 -23.57 -11.24
N PRO A 396 13.66 -22.24 -11.34
CA PRO A 396 14.97 -21.62 -11.16
C PRO A 396 15.44 -21.71 -9.70
N ASN A 397 16.76 -21.77 -9.53
CA ASN A 397 17.40 -21.51 -8.24
C ASN A 397 17.59 -19.99 -8.06
N THR A 398 16.50 -19.29 -7.74
CA THR A 398 16.40 -17.83 -7.88
C THR A 398 17.45 -17.05 -7.09
N LEU A 399 17.67 -17.38 -5.81
CA LEU A 399 18.58 -16.61 -4.96
C LEU A 399 20.04 -16.66 -5.46
N PRO A 400 20.66 -17.83 -5.72
CA PRO A 400 22.00 -17.90 -6.29
C PRO A 400 22.13 -17.18 -7.63
N THR A 401 21.17 -17.35 -8.54
CA THR A 401 21.21 -16.70 -9.87
C THR A 401 21.14 -15.18 -9.74
N VAL A 402 20.23 -14.66 -8.92
CA VAL A 402 20.09 -13.21 -8.72
C VAL A 402 21.32 -12.61 -8.03
N LEU A 403 21.91 -13.33 -7.06
CA LEU A 403 23.13 -12.90 -6.39
C LEU A 403 24.33 -12.88 -7.32
N ASP A 404 24.44 -13.87 -8.21
CA ASP A 404 25.47 -13.94 -9.24
C ASP A 404 25.34 -12.79 -10.24
N LEU A 405 24.12 -12.53 -10.74
CA LEU A 405 23.84 -11.36 -11.60
C LEU A 405 24.20 -10.05 -10.90
N TYR A 406 23.74 -9.86 -9.65
CA TYR A 406 24.02 -8.67 -8.85
C TYR A 406 25.51 -8.37 -8.73
N LYS A 407 26.33 -9.41 -8.48
CA LYS A 407 27.79 -9.29 -8.37
C LYS A 407 28.43 -9.03 -9.74
N LYS A 408 28.08 -9.80 -10.76
CA LYS A 408 28.65 -9.69 -12.11
C LYS A 408 28.40 -8.33 -12.75
N THR A 409 27.22 -7.75 -12.52
CA THR A 409 26.85 -6.46 -13.12
C THR A 409 27.11 -5.26 -12.21
N GLU A 410 27.80 -5.48 -11.08
CA GLU A 410 28.12 -4.47 -10.07
C GLU A 410 26.90 -3.58 -9.78
N SER A 411 25.78 -4.25 -9.51
CA SER A 411 24.51 -3.56 -9.29
C SER A 411 24.45 -2.99 -7.89
N GLU A 412 23.81 -1.83 -7.75
CA GLU A 412 23.66 -1.18 -6.45
C GLU A 412 22.48 -1.72 -5.65
N ALA A 413 21.48 -2.26 -6.34
CA ALA A 413 20.25 -2.75 -5.74
C ALA A 413 19.59 -3.88 -6.54
N VAL A 414 18.68 -4.60 -5.88
CA VAL A 414 17.79 -5.60 -6.49
C VAL A 414 16.34 -5.19 -6.24
N VAL A 415 15.51 -5.13 -7.29
CA VAL A 415 14.07 -4.90 -7.16
C VAL A 415 13.32 -6.13 -7.61
N VAL A 416 12.45 -6.66 -6.75
CA VAL A 416 11.75 -7.94 -6.94
C VAL A 416 10.26 -7.70 -7.14
N ILE A 417 9.75 -8.10 -8.31
CA ILE A 417 8.35 -8.07 -8.71
C ILE A 417 7.90 -9.49 -9.02
N SER A 418 7.30 -10.14 -8.03
CA SER A 418 6.91 -11.54 -8.08
C SER A 418 5.72 -11.79 -7.14
N ASN A 419 5.23 -13.04 -7.10
CA ASN A 419 4.26 -13.45 -6.08
C ASN A 419 4.75 -13.15 -4.65
N PRO A 420 3.83 -12.92 -3.67
CA PRO A 420 4.19 -12.44 -2.34
C PRO A 420 5.22 -13.32 -1.62
N LYS A 421 5.08 -14.66 -1.74
CA LYS A 421 5.98 -15.60 -1.06
C LYS A 421 7.42 -15.46 -1.56
N LEU A 422 7.63 -15.52 -2.88
CA LEU A 422 8.97 -15.41 -3.46
C LEU A 422 9.56 -14.01 -3.22
N THR A 423 8.73 -12.96 -3.33
CA THR A 423 9.18 -11.58 -3.07
C THR A 423 9.69 -11.43 -1.64
N ILE A 424 8.92 -11.85 -0.65
CA ILE A 424 9.31 -11.76 0.77
C ILE A 424 10.55 -12.62 1.04
N ASP A 425 10.57 -13.88 0.59
CA ASP A 425 11.68 -14.79 0.82
C ASP A 425 12.98 -14.25 0.21
N LEU A 426 12.95 -13.83 -1.06
CA LEU A 426 14.13 -13.37 -1.79
C LEU A 426 14.65 -12.04 -1.26
N VAL A 427 13.76 -11.07 -0.97
CA VAL A 427 14.17 -9.77 -0.40
C VAL A 427 14.84 -9.96 0.96
N LEU A 428 14.26 -10.80 1.83
CA LEU A 428 14.84 -11.06 3.15
C LEU A 428 16.20 -11.78 3.04
N ASP A 429 16.31 -12.78 2.18
CA ASP A 429 17.57 -13.50 1.96
C ASP A 429 18.67 -12.56 1.42
N LEU A 430 18.35 -11.70 0.44
CA LEU A 430 19.28 -10.71 -0.11
C LEU A 430 19.70 -9.66 0.94
N GLN A 431 18.75 -9.14 1.72
CA GLN A 431 19.04 -8.16 2.79
C GLN A 431 19.86 -8.76 3.93
N ALA A 432 19.68 -10.05 4.23
CA ALA A 432 20.50 -10.78 5.20
C ALA A 432 21.96 -10.93 4.71
N LEU A 433 22.16 -10.96 3.39
CA LEU A 433 23.47 -10.94 2.74
C LEU A 433 24.03 -9.53 2.50
N GLY A 434 23.37 -8.48 2.99
CA GLY A 434 23.82 -7.09 2.86
C GLY A 434 23.50 -6.44 1.51
N VAL A 435 22.71 -7.09 0.65
CA VAL A 435 22.29 -6.54 -0.65
C VAL A 435 21.07 -5.62 -0.46
N PRO A 436 21.10 -4.37 -0.95
CA PRO A 436 19.91 -3.53 -0.99
C PRO A 436 18.83 -4.15 -1.87
N ALA A 437 17.80 -4.73 -1.26
CA ALA A 437 16.71 -5.38 -1.98
C ALA A 437 15.35 -4.76 -1.63
N PHE A 438 14.50 -4.63 -2.65
CA PHE A 438 13.18 -4.00 -2.57
C PHE A 438 12.11 -4.90 -3.20
N GLY A 439 10.92 -4.91 -2.61
CA GLY A 439 9.79 -5.65 -3.14
C GLY A 439 8.52 -5.36 -2.35
N PRO A 440 7.35 -5.28 -3.00
CA PRO A 440 6.10 -4.99 -2.32
C PRO A 440 5.71 -6.18 -1.41
N ILE A 441 5.29 -5.87 -0.18
CA ILE A 441 4.84 -6.90 0.80
C ILE A 441 3.36 -7.23 0.61
N TRP A 442 2.56 -6.22 0.25
CA TRP A 442 1.12 -6.33 0.03
C TRP A 442 0.75 -5.54 -1.22
N ASP A 443 -0.33 -5.95 -1.90
CA ASP A 443 -0.92 -5.15 -2.97
C ASP A 443 -1.29 -3.77 -2.40
N SER A 444 -0.85 -2.74 -3.11
CA SER A 444 -0.76 -1.33 -2.68
C SER A 444 -2.09 -0.61 -2.57
#